data_AF-A0A8K1APN2-F1
#
_entry.id   AF-A0A8K1APN2-F1
#
_cell.length_a   1.000
_cell.length_b   1.000
_cell.length_c   1.000
_cell.angle_alpha   90.00
_cell.angle_beta   90.00
_cell.angle_gamma   90.00
#
_symmetry.space_group_name_H-M   'P 1'
#
loop_
_entity.id
_entity.type
_entity.pdbx_description
1 polymer ?
#
loop_
_entity_poly.entity_id
_entity_poly.type
_entity_poly.pdbx_seq_one_letter_code
_entity_poly.pdbx_strand_id
1 'polypeptide(L)' 'YYTIKDILGMLMMLMLLMMLVLFSPDLLGDPDNYMPANPLNTPPH' A
#
# COMPACT_ATOMS: atom_id res chain seq x y z
N TYR A 1 -24.39 18.52 -7.07
CA TYR A 1 -23.20 19.22 -6.52
C TYR A 1 -22.30 18.28 -5.74
N TYR A 2 -22.74 17.73 -4.60
CA TYR A 2 -21.90 16.84 -3.78
C TYR A 2 -21.51 15.54 -4.47
N THR A 3 -22.44 14.87 -5.17
CA THR A 3 -22.15 13.62 -5.90
C THR A 3 -20.96 13.72 -6.86
N ILE A 4 -20.84 14.83 -7.60
CA ILE A 4 -19.70 15.04 -8.51
C ILE A 4 -18.41 15.31 -7.76
N LYS A 5 -18.48 16.06 -6.65
CA LYS A 5 -17.32 16.30 -5.77
C LYS A 5 -16.82 14.98 -5.17
N ASP A 6 -17.72 14.10 -4.76
CA ASP A 6 -17.40 12.81 -4.15
C ASP A 6 -16.79 11.86 -5.18
N ILE A 7 -17.32 11.80 -6.40
CA ILE A 7 -16.75 11.02 -7.51
C ILE A 7 -15.34 11.52 -7.85
N LEU A 8 -15.14 12.84 -7.94
CA LEU A 8 -13.82 13.42 -8.18
C LEU A 8 -12.83 13.05 -7.06
N GLY A 9 -13.28 13.11 -5.80
CA GLY A 9 -12.49 12.69 -4.64
C GLY A 9 -12.09 11.21 -4.72
N MET A 10 -13.04 10.32 -5.04
CA MET A 10 -12.74 8.89 -5.21
C MET A 10 -11.78 8.63 -6.37
N LEU A 11 -11.91 9.33 -7.50
CA LEU A 11 -10.97 9.21 -8.62
C LEU A 11 -9.55 9.60 -8.23
N MET A 12 -9.39 10.71 -7.48
CA MET A 12 -8.07 11.13 -6.99
C MET A 12 -7.47 10.12 -6.01
N MET A 13 -8.27 9.61 -5.06
CA MET A 13 -7.84 8.57 -4.12
C MET A 13 -7.39 7.30 -4.86
N LEU A 14 -8.19 6.82 -5.81
CA LEU A 14 -7.88 5.63 -6.60
C LEU A 14 -6.63 5.84 -7.47
N MET A 15 -6.45 7.02 -8.05
CA MET A 15 -5.24 7.33 -8.82
C MET A 15 -3.98 7.19 -7.96
N LEU A 16 -3.97 7.76 -6.76
CA LEU A 16 -2.85 7.64 -5.82
C LEU A 16 -2.60 6.19 -5.42
N LEU A 17 -3.66 5.44 -5.11
CA LEU A 17 -3.56 4.01 -4.77
C LEU A 17 -2.98 3.20 -5.93
N MET A 18 -3.47 3.41 -7.15
CA MET A 18 -2.99 2.70 -8.33
C MET A 18 -1.54 3.05 -8.65
N MET A 19 -1.11 4.29 -8.44
CA MET A 19 0.30 4.65 -8.60
C MET A 19 1.20 3.89 -7.62
N LEU A 20 0.79 3.78 -6.36
CA LEU A 20 1.53 3.00 -5.36
C LEU A 20 1.60 1.52 -5.77
N VAL A 21 0.46 0.91 -6.10
CA VAL A 21 0.38 -0.51 -6.43
C VAL A 21 1.16 -0.87 -7.70
N LEU A 22 1.09 -0.04 -8.74
CA LEU A 22 1.68 -0.37 -10.04
C LEU A 22 3.16 -0.02 -10.16
N PHE A 23 3.62 1.05 -9.49
CA PHE A 23 5.01 1.52 -9.64
C PHE A 23 5.89 1.23 -8.41
N SER A 24 5.30 1.13 -7.22
CA SER A 24 6.05 0.97 -5.97
C SER A 24 5.29 0.14 -4.94
N PRO A 25 4.92 -1.13 -5.26
CA PRO A 25 4.01 -1.93 -4.44
C PRO A 25 4.54 -2.16 -3.02
N ASP A 26 5.86 -2.29 -2.88
CA ASP A 26 6.50 -2.65 -1.61
C ASP A 26 6.98 -1.42 -0.83
N LEU A 27 6.70 -0.20 -1.31
CA LEU A 27 7.18 1.06 -0.69
C LEU A 27 6.74 1.23 0.76
N LEU A 28 5.55 0.73 1.10
CA LEU A 28 4.99 0.76 2.46
C LEU A 28 5.02 -0.62 3.12
N GLY A 29 5.69 -1.60 2.51
CA GLY A 29 5.84 -2.95 3.03
C GLY A 29 7.10 -3.10 3.88
N ASP A 30 7.16 -4.19 4.62
CA ASP A 30 8.34 -4.60 5.38
C ASP A 30 9.03 -5.77 4.66
N PRO A 31 10.30 -5.63 4.23
CA PRO A 31 11.05 -6.68 3.56
C PRO A 31 11.15 -8.00 4.34
N ASP A 32 11.13 -7.96 5.67
CA ASP A 32 11.27 -9.17 6.49
C ASP A 32 10.05 -10.10 6.35
N ASN A 33 8.88 -9.55 5.99
CA ASN A 33 7.66 -10.33 5.79
C ASN A 33 7.66 -11.19 4.53
N TYR A 34 8.67 -11.06 3.64
CA TYR A 34 8.87 -12.02 2.54
C TYR A 34 9.56 -13.31 3.01
N MET A 35 10.14 -13.32 4.21
CA MET A 35 10.73 -14.52 4.80
C MET A 35 9.66 -15.32 5.56
N PRO A 36 9.66 -16.66 5.49
CA PRO A 36 8.76 -17.48 6.31
C PRO A 36 8.99 -17.24 7.81
N ALA A 37 7.92 -17.27 8.58
CA ALA A 37 8.00 -17.08 10.03
C ALA A 37 8.92 -18.13 10.69
N ASN A 38 9.85 -17.67 11.53
CA ASN A 38 10.72 -18.52 12.33
C ASN A 38 10.49 -18.24 13.84
N PRO A 39 9.88 -19.17 14.60
CA PRO A 39 9.56 -18.95 16.01
C PRO A 39 10.79 -18.88 16.92
N LEU A 40 11.98 -19.26 16.43
CA LEU A 40 13.23 -19.26 17.19
C LEU A 40 14.15 -18.08 16.82
N ASN A 41 13.77 -17.25 15.84
CA ASN A 41 14.58 -16.15 15.37
C ASN A 41 13.75 -14.87 15.24
N THR A 42 14.10 -13.85 16.00
CA THR A 42 13.52 -12.51 15.86
C THR A 42 14.35 -11.73 14.84
N PRO A 43 13.73 -11.00 13.89
CA PRO A 43 14.48 -10.17 12.96
C PRO A 43 15.31 -9.09 13.67
N PRO A 44 16.38 -8.60 13.03
CA PRO A 44 17.36 -7.73 13.67
C PRO A 44 16.89 -6.28 13.85
N HIS A 45 15.81 -5.85 13.21
CA HIS A 45 15.27 -4.49 13.24
C HIS A 45 13.83 -4.44 13.70
#